data_AF-A0A960X1W4-F1
#
_entry.id   AF-A0A960X1W4-F1
#
_cell.length_a   1.000
_cell.length_b   1.000
_cell.length_c   1.000
_cell.angle_alpha   90.00
_cell.angle_beta   90.00
_cell.angle_gamma   90.00
#
_symmetry.space_group_name_H-M   'P 1'
#
loop_
_entity.id
_entity.type
_entity.pdbx_description
1 polymer ?
#
loop_
_entity_poly.entity_id
_entity_poly.type
_entity_poly.pdbx_seq_one_letter_code
_entity_poly.pdbx_strand_id
1 'polypeptide(L)'
;MSQSLDERRAKMEQNENREPSKEAVERKLRSTQRLKAEGVPVMDGLPYIEDSTEAKMRTTEEIAHRAIAVVLAALKGEGLDQAELDLLVKKYGADDFFSPEEAKFIKDPSPSQQDRINFSWRYECVWVLLWSLGYVDTLAKPEGICDVPKLASIFRDRDTAQLIKDAKLRPLSEILDQADLIYRYHWATTDARIKGQPAPANLEAGVIQERHYVLNWLIGYMDEAWDEVSTDT
;
A
#
# COMPACT_ATOMS: atom_id res chain seq x y z
N MET A 1 -13.14 6.58 14.31
CA MET A 1 -14.55 6.54 13.88
C MET A 1 -14.51 6.49 12.38
N SER A 2 -15.07 5.44 11.78
CA SER A 2 -15.20 5.32 10.33
C SER A 2 -15.99 6.51 9.78
N GLN A 3 -15.55 7.11 8.67
CA GLN A 3 -16.34 8.14 7.99
C GLN A 3 -17.60 7.50 7.40
N SER A 4 -18.73 8.21 7.43
CA SER A 4 -19.94 7.70 6.76
C SER A 4 -19.74 7.68 5.24
N LEU A 5 -20.44 6.77 4.54
CA LEU A 5 -20.38 6.68 3.07
C LEU A 5 -20.76 8.00 2.39
N ASP A 6 -21.68 8.76 2.99
CA ASP A 6 -22.12 10.06 2.47
C ASP A 6 -21.05 11.14 2.63
N GLU A 7 -20.36 11.19 3.77
CA GLU A 7 -19.22 12.10 3.98
C GLU A 7 -18.07 11.79 3.01
N ARG A 8 -17.80 10.50 2.78
CA ARG A 8 -16.77 10.08 1.84
C ARG A 8 -17.10 10.46 0.40
N ARG A 9 -18.34 10.21 -0.05
CA ARG A 9 -18.80 10.64 -1.38
C ARG A 9 -18.67 12.16 -1.55
N ALA A 10 -19.07 12.93 -0.55
CA ALA A 10 -18.95 14.38 -0.59
C ALA A 10 -17.48 14.84 -0.72
N LYS A 11 -16.54 14.20 0.00
CA LYS A 11 -15.10 14.49 -0.14
C LYS A 11 -14.56 14.11 -1.52
N MET A 12 -14.99 12.98 -2.08
CA MET A 12 -14.60 12.56 -3.44
C MET A 12 -15.09 13.56 -4.48
N GLU A 13 -16.37 13.94 -4.43
CA GLU A 13 -16.95 14.97 -5.33
C GLU A 13 -16.24 16.32 -5.18
N GLN A 14 -15.86 16.70 -3.95
CA GLN A 14 -15.07 17.91 -3.73
C GLN A 14 -13.67 17.81 -4.36
N ASN A 15 -13.00 16.66 -4.20
CA ASN A 15 -11.68 16.40 -4.79
C ASN A 15 -11.71 16.36 -6.32
N GLU A 16 -12.80 15.91 -6.92
CA GLU A 16 -12.99 15.89 -8.37
C GLU A 16 -13.23 17.29 -8.96
N ASN A 17 -13.93 18.15 -8.22
CA ASN A 17 -14.34 19.48 -8.68
C ASN A 17 -13.32 20.59 -8.37
N ARG A 18 -12.27 20.31 -7.58
CA ARG A 18 -11.27 21.32 -7.22
C ARG A 18 -10.31 21.60 -8.38
N GLU A 19 -9.82 22.83 -8.46
CA GLU A 19 -8.72 23.16 -9.36
C GLU A 19 -7.43 22.47 -8.89
N PRO A 20 -6.75 21.69 -9.74
CA PRO A 20 -5.54 21.00 -9.33
C PRO A 20 -4.38 21.98 -9.17
N SER A 21 -3.56 21.76 -8.15
CA SER A 21 -2.31 22.51 -8.00
C SER A 21 -1.31 22.16 -9.10
N LYS A 22 -0.31 23.04 -9.27
CA LYS A 22 0.78 22.82 -10.25
C LYS A 22 1.52 21.50 -9.98
N GLU A 23 1.74 21.16 -8.71
CA GLU A 23 2.36 19.91 -8.29
C GLU A 23 1.55 18.69 -8.78
N ALA A 24 0.24 18.69 -8.55
CA ALA A 24 -0.64 17.60 -8.95
C ALA A 24 -0.69 17.44 -10.49
N VAL A 25 -0.72 18.56 -11.23
CA VAL A 25 -0.68 18.55 -12.71
C VAL A 25 0.61 17.95 -13.24
N GLU A 26 1.76 18.40 -12.73
CA GLU A 26 3.07 17.92 -13.16
C GLU A 26 3.27 16.44 -12.83
N ARG A 27 2.81 16.00 -11.65
CA ARG A 27 2.86 14.59 -11.24
C ARG A 27 2.00 13.70 -12.13
N LYS A 28 0.74 14.08 -12.39
CA LYS A 28 -0.14 13.37 -13.34
C LYS A 28 0.51 13.25 -14.72
N LEU A 29 1.15 14.32 -15.19
CA LEU A 29 1.84 14.33 -16.47
C LEU A 29 2.99 13.30 -16.50
N ARG A 30 3.83 13.26 -15.46
CA ARG A 30 4.92 12.26 -15.33
C ARG A 30 4.37 10.83 -15.37
N SER A 31 3.34 10.54 -14.58
CA SER A 31 2.71 9.22 -14.52
C SER A 31 2.11 8.82 -15.87
N THR A 32 1.34 9.70 -16.50
CA THR A 32 0.71 9.45 -17.81
C THR A 32 1.76 9.23 -18.91
N GLN A 33 2.87 9.98 -18.89
CA GLN A 33 3.99 9.74 -19.82
C GLN A 33 4.62 8.36 -19.61
N ARG A 34 4.81 7.95 -18.35
CA ARG A 34 5.34 6.63 -18.02
C ARG A 34 4.42 5.51 -18.50
N LEU A 35 3.12 5.60 -18.23
CA LEU A 35 2.13 4.62 -18.70
C LEU A 35 2.14 4.48 -20.22
N LYS A 36 2.14 5.61 -20.95
CA LYS A 36 2.22 5.60 -22.43
C LYS A 36 3.49 4.91 -22.92
N ALA A 37 4.64 5.20 -22.31
CA ALA A 37 5.92 4.57 -22.67
C ALA A 37 5.94 3.05 -22.43
N GLU A 38 5.18 2.57 -21.45
CA GLU A 38 5.04 1.15 -21.12
C GLU A 38 3.91 0.44 -21.87
N GLY A 39 3.18 1.15 -22.75
CA GLY A 39 2.04 0.60 -23.48
C GLY A 39 0.78 0.38 -22.63
N VAL A 40 0.65 1.07 -21.50
CA VAL A 40 -0.52 1.01 -20.63
C VAL A 40 -1.55 2.06 -21.09
N PRO A 41 -2.84 1.70 -21.26
CA PRO A 41 -3.90 2.66 -21.54
C PRO A 41 -3.96 3.77 -20.50
N VAL A 42 -4.31 4.98 -20.92
CA VAL A 42 -4.45 6.14 -20.04
C VAL A 42 -5.84 6.76 -20.18
N MET A 43 -6.32 7.40 -19.11
CA MET A 43 -7.55 8.19 -19.12
C MET A 43 -7.23 9.61 -18.63
N ASP A 44 -7.35 10.59 -19.52
CA ASP A 44 -7.04 11.99 -19.21
C ASP A 44 -8.00 12.57 -18.16
N GLY A 45 -9.24 12.06 -18.10
CA GLY A 45 -10.28 12.49 -17.16
C GLY A 45 -10.14 11.98 -15.72
N LEU A 46 -9.14 11.14 -15.41
CA LEU A 46 -8.97 10.65 -14.03
C LEU A 46 -8.72 11.81 -13.05
N PRO A 47 -9.37 11.82 -11.88
CA PRO A 47 -9.14 12.83 -10.84
C PRO A 47 -7.67 12.96 -10.42
N TYR A 48 -7.34 14.13 -9.88
CA TYR A 48 -6.03 14.39 -9.28
C TYR A 48 -6.05 14.02 -7.80
N ILE A 49 -5.05 13.27 -7.36
CA ILE A 49 -4.88 13.03 -5.92
C ILE A 49 -4.36 14.28 -5.20
N GLU A 50 -4.51 14.31 -3.88
CA GLU A 50 -4.08 15.38 -2.97
C GLU A 50 -2.63 15.79 -3.20
N ASP A 51 -2.32 17.08 -3.03
CA ASP A 51 -0.95 17.58 -3.11
C ASP A 51 -0.23 17.59 -1.75
N SER A 52 1.02 18.05 -1.74
CA SER A 52 1.85 18.05 -0.52
C SER A 52 1.33 18.94 0.61
N THR A 53 0.39 19.86 0.35
CA THR A 53 -0.22 20.73 1.37
C THR A 53 -1.41 20.07 2.07
N GLU A 54 -2.01 19.06 1.46
CA GLU A 54 -3.18 18.35 1.97
C GLU A 54 -2.85 16.95 2.48
N ALA A 55 -1.87 16.28 1.85
CA ALA A 55 -1.47 14.93 2.20
C ALA A 55 -0.92 14.86 3.62
N LYS A 56 -1.42 13.90 4.40
CA LYS A 56 -1.05 13.68 5.80
C LYS A 56 -0.15 12.46 5.89
N MET A 57 1.12 12.70 5.61
CA MET A 57 2.12 11.65 5.61
C MET A 57 2.24 10.98 6.97
N ARG A 58 2.22 9.63 6.97
CA ARG A 58 2.51 8.84 8.16
C ARG A 58 3.96 9.02 8.61
N THR A 59 4.17 9.01 9.92
CA THR A 59 5.51 9.12 10.52
C THR A 59 6.33 7.84 10.32
N THR A 60 7.66 7.94 10.44
CA THR A 60 8.56 6.77 10.37
C THR A 60 8.15 5.66 11.34
N GLU A 61 7.75 6.02 12.55
CA GLU A 61 7.32 5.08 13.59
C GLU A 61 6.01 4.37 13.22
N GLU A 62 4.99 5.13 12.79
CA GLU A 62 3.73 4.55 12.31
C GLU A 62 3.95 3.56 11.16
N ILE A 63 4.80 3.94 10.19
CA ILE A 63 5.11 3.11 9.02
C ILE A 63 5.88 1.84 9.43
N ALA A 64 6.85 1.95 10.34
CA ALA A 64 7.60 0.80 10.83
C ALA A 64 6.71 -0.18 11.61
N HIS A 65 5.87 0.31 12.52
CA HIS A 65 4.92 -0.51 13.26
C HIS A 65 3.93 -1.20 12.32
N ARG A 66 3.43 -0.49 11.30
CA ARG A 66 2.57 -1.08 10.27
C ARG A 66 3.29 -2.17 9.48
N ALA A 67 4.54 -1.93 9.05
CA ALA A 67 5.32 -2.92 8.31
C ALA A 67 5.51 -4.21 9.12
N ILE A 68 5.73 -4.09 10.43
CA ILE A 68 5.82 -5.23 11.36
C ILE A 68 4.47 -5.96 11.48
N ALA A 69 3.37 -5.25 11.74
CA ALA A 69 2.05 -5.88 11.88
C ALA A 69 1.67 -6.68 10.62
N VAL A 70 1.85 -6.05 9.45
CA VAL A 70 1.47 -6.62 8.16
C VAL A 70 2.35 -7.81 7.80
N VAL A 71 3.67 -7.77 8.05
CA VAL A 71 4.53 -8.92 7.74
C VAL A 71 4.23 -10.12 8.63
N LEU A 72 3.89 -9.91 9.90
CA LEU A 72 3.50 -10.99 10.80
C LEU A 72 2.18 -11.64 10.37
N ALA A 73 1.21 -10.84 9.92
CA ALA A 73 -0.03 -11.36 9.33
C ALA A 73 0.25 -12.13 8.02
N ALA A 74 1.10 -11.61 7.15
CA ALA A 74 1.46 -12.28 5.90
C ALA A 74 2.17 -13.63 6.13
N LEU A 75 3.11 -13.69 7.09
CA LEU A 75 3.79 -14.92 7.49
C LEU A 75 2.81 -15.98 8.01
N LYS A 76 1.83 -15.57 8.83
CA LYS A 76 0.75 -16.48 9.26
C LYS A 76 -0.08 -16.97 8.06
N GLY A 77 -0.37 -16.08 7.11
CA GLY A 77 -1.03 -16.40 5.85
C GLY A 77 -0.31 -17.52 5.08
N GLU A 78 1.01 -17.42 4.97
CA GLU A 78 1.87 -18.43 4.35
C GLU A 78 2.01 -19.75 5.13
N GLY A 79 1.51 -19.80 6.38
CA GLY A 79 1.49 -21.02 7.18
C GLY A 79 2.59 -21.12 8.23
N LEU A 80 3.19 -19.98 8.65
CA LEU A 80 4.04 -19.96 9.83
C LEU A 80 3.30 -20.53 11.05
N ASP A 81 4.00 -21.36 11.84
CA ASP A 81 3.41 -21.96 13.04
C ASP A 81 3.12 -20.88 14.11
N GLN A 82 2.07 -21.09 14.91
CA GLN A 82 1.64 -20.12 15.91
C GLN A 82 2.72 -19.87 16.97
N ALA A 83 3.51 -20.88 17.38
CA ALA A 83 4.57 -20.69 18.36
C ALA A 83 5.72 -19.82 17.82
N GLU A 84 6.07 -19.99 16.54
CA GLU A 84 7.08 -19.15 15.88
C GLU A 84 6.57 -17.71 15.69
N LEU A 85 5.30 -17.57 15.31
CA LEU A 85 4.63 -16.27 15.20
C LEU A 85 4.64 -15.53 16.54
N ASP A 86 4.27 -16.19 17.64
CA ASP A 86 4.23 -15.58 18.98
C ASP A 86 5.64 -15.11 19.43
N LEU A 87 6.70 -15.85 19.07
CA LEU A 87 8.07 -15.43 19.32
C LEU A 87 8.43 -14.15 18.54
N LEU A 88 7.97 -14.03 17.29
CA LEU A 88 8.19 -12.83 16.49
C LEU A 88 7.37 -11.65 17.01
N VAL A 89 6.10 -11.85 17.39
CA VAL A 89 5.27 -10.82 18.03
C VAL A 89 5.99 -10.26 19.25
N LYS A 90 6.52 -11.14 20.10
CA LYS A 90 7.30 -10.74 21.28
C LYS A 90 8.62 -10.05 20.92
N LYS A 91 9.34 -10.52 19.90
CA LYS A 91 10.59 -9.90 19.41
C LYS A 91 10.36 -8.43 19.05
N TYR A 92 9.25 -8.14 18.38
CA TYR A 92 8.95 -6.79 17.91
C TYR A 92 8.09 -5.96 18.88
N GLY A 93 7.52 -6.57 19.93
CA GLY A 93 6.54 -5.90 20.79
C GLY A 93 5.29 -5.48 20.02
N ALA A 94 4.82 -6.35 19.12
CA ALA A 94 3.83 -5.99 18.10
C ALA A 94 2.36 -6.11 18.53
N ASP A 95 2.08 -6.47 19.79
CA ASP A 95 0.72 -6.71 20.30
C ASP A 95 -0.24 -5.54 20.01
N ASP A 96 0.24 -4.30 20.13
CA ASP A 96 -0.55 -3.09 19.92
C ASP A 96 -0.45 -2.53 18.49
N PHE A 97 0.25 -3.21 17.57
CA PHE A 97 0.43 -2.72 16.20
C PHE A 97 -0.65 -3.23 15.25
N PHE A 98 -1.26 -4.37 15.54
CA PHE A 98 -2.24 -5.00 14.67
C PHE A 98 -3.49 -4.16 14.49
N SER A 99 -3.99 -4.11 13.26
CA SER A 99 -5.34 -3.64 13.00
C SER A 99 -6.39 -4.60 13.60
N PRO A 100 -7.65 -4.18 13.75
CA PRO A 100 -8.73 -5.08 14.17
C PRO A 100 -8.82 -6.38 13.35
N GLU A 101 -8.72 -6.31 12.03
CA GLU A 101 -8.77 -7.49 11.16
C GLU A 101 -7.53 -8.38 11.31
N GLU A 102 -6.34 -7.77 11.36
CA GLU A 102 -5.09 -8.49 11.60
C GLU A 102 -5.12 -9.19 12.97
N ALA A 103 -5.53 -8.49 14.03
CA ALA A 103 -5.59 -9.05 15.38
C ALA A 103 -6.56 -10.24 15.46
N LYS A 104 -7.68 -10.18 14.74
CA LYS A 104 -8.62 -11.30 14.62
C LYS A 104 -7.95 -12.49 13.91
N PHE A 105 -7.28 -12.24 12.80
CA PHE A 105 -6.60 -13.27 12.02
C PHE A 105 -5.42 -13.92 12.78
N ILE A 106 -4.60 -13.12 13.47
CA ILE A 106 -3.48 -13.60 14.31
C ILE A 106 -3.97 -14.51 15.44
N LYS A 107 -5.17 -14.29 15.97
CA LYS A 107 -5.74 -15.10 17.06
C LYS A 107 -6.54 -16.32 16.58
N ASP A 108 -6.89 -16.39 15.30
CA ASP A 108 -7.63 -17.53 14.75
C ASP A 108 -6.73 -18.77 14.64
N PRO A 109 -7.00 -19.87 15.35
CA PRO A 109 -6.20 -21.09 15.25
C PRO A 109 -6.41 -21.85 13.94
N SER A 110 -7.48 -21.56 13.18
CA SER A 110 -7.84 -22.26 11.96
C SER A 110 -8.43 -21.29 10.91
N PRO A 111 -7.63 -20.29 10.45
CA PRO A 111 -8.12 -19.33 9.48
C PRO A 111 -8.45 -20.01 8.16
N SER A 112 -9.42 -19.46 7.44
CA SER A 112 -9.84 -20.00 6.15
C SER A 112 -8.70 -19.91 5.12
N GLN A 113 -8.76 -20.74 4.08
CA GLN A 113 -7.80 -20.66 2.98
C GLN A 113 -7.85 -19.29 2.28
N GLN A 114 -9.04 -18.69 2.18
CA GLN A 114 -9.18 -17.37 1.59
C GLN A 114 -8.52 -16.28 2.45
N ASP A 115 -8.67 -16.34 3.77
CA ASP A 115 -8.00 -15.38 4.66
C ASP A 115 -6.48 -15.51 4.55
N ARG A 116 -5.97 -16.75 4.51
CA ARG A 116 -4.54 -17.01 4.30
C ARG A 116 -4.01 -16.39 3.01
N ILE A 117 -4.74 -16.57 1.91
CA ILE A 117 -4.41 -15.97 0.61
C ILE A 117 -4.46 -14.43 0.71
N ASN A 118 -5.51 -13.86 1.29
CA ASN A 118 -5.67 -12.40 1.40
C ASN A 118 -4.51 -11.78 2.21
N PHE A 119 -4.16 -12.38 3.35
CA PHE A 119 -3.07 -11.87 4.18
C PHE A 119 -1.69 -12.12 3.57
N SER A 120 -1.47 -13.20 2.81
CA SER A 120 -0.17 -13.42 2.14
C SER A 120 0.07 -12.41 1.01
N TRP A 121 -0.96 -11.95 0.30
CA TRP A 121 -0.82 -10.87 -0.68
C TRP A 121 -0.28 -9.57 -0.07
N ARG A 122 -0.46 -9.36 1.24
CA ARG A 122 0.04 -8.16 1.95
C ARG A 122 1.57 -8.06 1.99
N TYR A 123 2.35 -9.04 1.52
CA TYR A 123 3.77 -8.83 1.26
C TYR A 123 4.05 -7.66 0.32
N GLU A 124 3.17 -7.41 -0.66
CA GLU A 124 3.28 -6.23 -1.52
C GLU A 124 3.11 -4.92 -0.75
N CYS A 125 2.21 -4.90 0.25
CA CYS A 125 2.09 -3.77 1.15
C CYS A 125 3.39 -3.53 1.92
N VAL A 126 3.94 -4.60 2.52
CA VAL A 126 5.20 -4.54 3.26
C VAL A 126 6.35 -4.05 2.39
N TRP A 127 6.42 -4.51 1.13
CA TRP A 127 7.45 -4.08 0.19
C TRP A 127 7.44 -2.57 -0.04
N VAL A 128 6.26 -1.97 -0.19
CA VAL A 128 6.11 -0.52 -0.33
C VAL A 128 6.43 0.21 0.97
N LEU A 129 6.05 -0.32 2.14
CA LEU A 129 6.43 0.26 3.44
C LEU A 129 7.95 0.26 3.64
N LEU A 130 8.62 -0.82 3.25
CA LEU A 130 10.09 -0.89 3.28
C LEU A 130 10.74 0.06 2.27
N TRP A 131 10.13 0.25 1.10
CA TRP A 131 10.56 1.26 0.14
C TRP A 131 10.40 2.67 0.70
N SER A 132 9.27 3.01 1.32
CA SER A 132 9.05 4.33 1.89
C SER A 132 10.00 4.62 3.06
N LEU A 133 10.36 3.61 3.84
CA LEU A 133 11.38 3.68 4.90
C LEU A 133 12.83 3.67 4.38
N GLY A 134 13.06 3.54 3.08
CA GLY A 134 14.40 3.59 2.47
C GLY A 134 15.20 2.29 2.58
N TYR A 135 14.58 1.16 2.91
CA TYR A 135 15.21 -0.17 2.89
C TYR A 135 15.19 -0.81 1.48
N VAL A 136 14.29 -0.34 0.63
CA VAL A 136 14.19 -0.73 -0.78
C VAL A 136 14.41 0.52 -1.64
N ASP A 137 15.32 0.41 -2.60
CA ASP A 137 15.77 1.56 -3.40
C ASP A 137 14.73 2.05 -4.41
N THR A 138 13.99 1.12 -5.02
CA THR A 138 13.03 1.43 -6.10
C THR A 138 11.85 0.46 -6.09
N LEU A 139 10.66 0.97 -6.43
CA LEU A 139 9.53 0.12 -6.81
C LEU A 139 9.57 -0.12 -8.32
N ALA A 140 9.71 -1.38 -8.72
CA ALA A 140 9.60 -1.78 -10.12
C ALA A 140 8.15 -1.72 -10.59
N LYS A 141 7.96 -1.72 -11.93
CA LYS A 141 6.65 -1.89 -12.54
C LYS A 141 5.93 -3.10 -11.91
N PRO A 142 4.64 -3.00 -11.57
CA PRO A 142 3.93 -4.06 -10.86
C PRO A 142 3.50 -5.19 -11.83
N GLU A 143 4.49 -5.90 -12.39
CA GLU A 143 4.31 -7.03 -13.31
C GLU A 143 4.59 -8.39 -12.65
N GLY A 144 4.97 -8.37 -11.37
CA GLY A 144 5.26 -9.56 -10.59
C GLY A 144 5.38 -9.25 -9.10
N ILE A 145 5.41 -10.33 -8.30
CA ILE A 145 5.53 -10.26 -6.85
C ILE A 145 6.90 -9.70 -6.41
N CYS A 146 6.93 -9.17 -5.19
CA CYS A 146 8.10 -8.60 -4.56
C CYS A 146 9.13 -9.66 -4.16
N ASP A 147 10.34 -9.20 -3.83
CA ASP A 147 11.43 -10.04 -3.36
C ASP A 147 11.23 -10.39 -1.87
N VAL A 148 10.40 -11.42 -1.63
CA VAL A 148 10.12 -11.92 -0.27
C VAL A 148 11.39 -12.32 0.50
N PRO A 149 12.41 -12.98 -0.10
CA PRO A 149 13.68 -13.23 0.58
C PRO A 149 14.38 -11.95 1.08
N LYS A 150 14.47 -10.90 0.25
CA LYS A 150 15.06 -9.61 0.66
C LYS A 150 14.21 -8.91 1.73
N LEU A 151 12.89 -8.96 1.61
CA LEU A 151 11.98 -8.44 2.64
C LEU A 151 12.23 -9.15 3.98
N ALA A 152 12.27 -10.48 3.97
CA ALA A 152 12.46 -11.28 5.17
C ALA A 152 13.82 -11.03 5.85
N SER A 153 14.90 -10.78 5.09
CA SER A 153 16.21 -10.46 5.67
C SER A 153 16.21 -9.12 6.42
N ILE A 154 15.51 -8.10 5.89
CA ILE A 154 15.41 -6.78 6.53
C ILE A 154 14.83 -6.88 7.95
N PHE A 155 13.77 -7.68 8.12
CA PHE A 155 13.14 -7.92 9.43
C PHE A 155 13.97 -8.85 10.31
N ARG A 156 14.56 -9.91 9.75
CA ARG A 156 15.38 -10.86 10.52
C ARG A 156 16.51 -10.16 11.27
N ASP A 157 17.18 -9.23 10.60
CA ASP A 157 18.40 -8.57 11.07
C ASP A 157 18.14 -7.40 12.02
N ARG A 158 16.87 -7.04 12.27
CA ARG A 158 16.48 -5.87 13.08
C ARG A 158 15.41 -6.22 14.12
N ASP A 159 15.40 -5.48 15.21
CA ASP A 159 14.22 -5.34 16.07
C ASP A 159 13.47 -4.05 15.70
N THR A 160 12.38 -3.75 16.39
CA THR A 160 11.55 -2.56 16.11
C THR A 160 12.34 -1.26 16.24
N ALA A 161 13.16 -1.14 17.29
CA ALA A 161 13.95 0.06 17.53
C ALA A 161 15.00 0.28 16.43
N GLN A 162 15.67 -0.79 16.01
CA GLN A 162 16.66 -0.75 14.94
C GLN A 162 16.01 -0.48 13.58
N LEU A 163 14.81 -1.03 13.32
CA LEU A 163 14.04 -0.77 12.11
C LEU A 163 13.60 0.70 12.00
N ILE A 164 13.28 1.36 13.11
CA ILE A 164 12.96 2.80 13.10
C ILE A 164 14.24 3.63 12.95
N LYS A 165 15.30 3.27 13.70
CA LYS A 165 16.56 4.02 13.72
C LYS A 165 17.29 4.03 12.37
N ASP A 166 17.31 2.90 11.67
CA ASP A 166 18.00 2.78 10.39
C ASP A 166 17.18 3.33 9.21
N ALA A 167 15.88 3.62 9.43
CA ALA A 167 15.00 4.08 8.39
C ALA A 167 15.40 5.47 7.88
N LYS A 168 15.30 5.62 6.56
CA LYS A 168 15.46 6.89 5.84
C LYS A 168 14.17 7.14 5.09
N LEU A 169 13.20 7.70 5.82
CA LEU A 169 11.88 7.99 5.29
C LEU A 169 11.99 8.88 4.05
N ARG A 170 11.40 8.43 2.95
CA ARG A 170 11.42 9.14 1.67
C ARG A 170 10.67 10.47 1.75
N PRO A 171 11.06 11.47 0.94
CA PRO A 171 10.29 12.70 0.81
C PRO A 171 8.84 12.42 0.41
N LEU A 172 7.91 13.21 0.95
CA LEU A 172 6.49 13.11 0.63
C LEU A 172 6.23 13.17 -0.88
N SER A 173 6.95 14.02 -1.62
CA SER A 173 6.84 14.13 -3.07
C SER A 173 7.12 12.82 -3.82
N GLU A 174 8.08 12.01 -3.37
CA GLU A 174 8.36 10.70 -3.97
C GLU A 174 7.24 9.69 -3.72
N ILE A 175 6.67 9.71 -2.51
CA ILE A 175 5.55 8.83 -2.14
C ILE A 175 4.29 9.24 -2.89
N LEU A 176 4.04 10.54 -3.00
CA LEU A 176 2.96 11.13 -3.79
C LEU A 176 3.08 10.77 -5.27
N ASP A 177 4.30 10.79 -5.84
CA ASP A 177 4.56 10.34 -7.21
C ASP A 177 4.21 8.86 -7.41
N GLN A 178 4.57 7.99 -6.47
CA GLN A 178 4.20 6.57 -6.54
C GLN A 178 2.70 6.33 -6.33
N ALA A 179 2.05 7.09 -5.45
CA ALA A 179 0.60 7.01 -5.22
C ALA A 179 -0.17 7.39 -6.50
N ASP A 180 0.23 8.45 -7.18
CA ASP A 180 -0.39 8.88 -8.44
C ASP A 180 -0.17 7.86 -9.57
N LEU A 181 1.03 7.28 -9.63
CA LEU A 181 1.39 6.27 -10.61
C LEU A 181 0.61 4.97 -10.42
N ILE A 182 0.55 4.45 -9.19
CA ILE A 182 -0.18 3.20 -8.90
C ILE A 182 -1.68 3.36 -9.10
N TYR A 183 -2.25 4.51 -8.75
CA TYR A 183 -3.67 4.83 -8.98
C TYR A 183 -4.02 4.71 -10.48
N ARG A 184 -3.14 5.20 -11.36
CA ARG A 184 -3.34 5.11 -12.82
C ARG A 184 -3.16 3.69 -13.36
N TYR A 185 -2.19 2.93 -12.86
CA TYR A 185 -2.10 1.51 -13.20
C TYR A 185 -3.35 0.75 -12.75
N HIS A 186 -3.85 1.06 -11.55
CA HIS A 186 -5.01 0.40 -10.99
C HIS A 186 -6.27 0.67 -11.81
N TRP A 187 -6.50 1.92 -12.24
CA TRP A 187 -7.54 2.22 -13.20
C TRP A 187 -7.41 1.40 -14.48
N ALA A 188 -6.21 1.34 -15.08
CA ALA A 188 -6.02 0.61 -16.35
C ALA A 188 -6.32 -0.89 -16.22
N THR A 189 -5.94 -1.52 -15.09
CA THR A 189 -6.27 -2.92 -14.82
C THR A 189 -7.75 -3.13 -14.51
N THR A 190 -8.39 -2.19 -13.81
CA THR A 190 -9.82 -2.23 -13.51
C THR A 190 -10.66 -2.08 -14.78
N ASP A 191 -10.32 -1.14 -15.65
CA ASP A 191 -10.98 -0.92 -16.94
C ASP A 191 -10.88 -2.15 -17.85
N ALA A 192 -9.69 -2.75 -17.97
CA ALA A 192 -9.50 -3.99 -18.71
C ALA A 192 -10.37 -5.13 -18.16
N ARG A 193 -10.39 -5.31 -16.83
CA ARG A 193 -11.22 -6.32 -16.16
C ARG A 193 -12.71 -6.11 -16.42
N ILE A 194 -13.22 -4.89 -16.30
CA ILE A 194 -14.64 -4.54 -16.58
C ILE A 194 -15.00 -4.87 -18.02
N LYS A 195 -14.08 -4.65 -18.97
CA LYS A 195 -14.26 -4.94 -20.39
C LYS A 195 -14.02 -6.42 -20.76
N GLY A 196 -13.68 -7.27 -19.80
CA GLY A 196 -13.33 -8.68 -20.06
C GLY A 196 -12.06 -8.85 -20.89
N GLN A 197 -11.13 -7.89 -20.80
CA GLN A 197 -9.85 -7.88 -21.50
C GLN A 197 -8.71 -8.34 -20.58
N PRO A 198 -7.60 -8.88 -21.13
CA PRO A 198 -6.42 -9.18 -20.33
C PRO A 198 -5.82 -7.89 -19.74
N ALA A 199 -5.15 -8.03 -18.59
CA ALA A 199 -4.44 -6.90 -17.97
C ALA A 199 -3.41 -6.31 -18.96
N PRO A 200 -3.36 -4.98 -19.13
CA PRO A 200 -2.49 -4.37 -20.11
C PRO A 200 -1.03 -4.48 -19.70
N ALA A 201 -0.14 -4.60 -20.69
CA ALA A 201 1.32 -4.52 -20.51
C ALA A 201 1.90 -5.42 -19.39
N ASN A 202 1.35 -6.64 -19.22
CA ASN A 202 1.76 -7.63 -18.22
C ASN A 202 1.60 -7.15 -16.76
N LEU A 203 0.77 -6.15 -16.51
CA LEU A 203 0.48 -5.70 -15.15
C LEU A 203 -0.21 -6.80 -14.35
N GLU A 204 0.19 -6.95 -13.09
CA GLU A 204 -0.41 -7.91 -12.17
C GLU A 204 -1.38 -7.19 -11.23
N ALA A 205 -2.68 -7.49 -11.41
CA ALA A 205 -3.76 -6.78 -10.72
C ALA A 205 -3.70 -6.96 -9.20
N GLY A 206 -3.33 -8.15 -8.70
CA GLY A 206 -3.17 -8.40 -7.27
C GLY A 206 -2.07 -7.52 -6.66
N VAL A 207 -0.93 -7.40 -7.34
CA VAL A 207 0.17 -6.53 -6.91
C VAL A 207 -0.26 -5.07 -6.88
N ILE A 208 -0.97 -4.62 -7.92
CA ILE A 208 -1.41 -3.23 -8.01
C ILE A 208 -2.41 -2.88 -6.90
N GLN A 209 -3.37 -3.76 -6.64
CA GLN A 209 -4.37 -3.59 -5.58
C GLN A 209 -3.70 -3.35 -4.22
N GLU A 210 -2.74 -4.19 -3.86
CA GLU A 210 -2.05 -4.11 -2.58
C GLU A 210 -1.15 -2.86 -2.49
N ARG A 211 -0.40 -2.55 -3.55
CA ARG A 211 0.45 -1.35 -3.60
C ARG A 211 -0.36 -0.06 -3.56
N HIS A 212 -1.52 -0.02 -4.21
CA HIS A 212 -2.41 1.14 -4.16
C HIS A 212 -2.98 1.34 -2.76
N TYR A 213 -3.44 0.26 -2.13
CA TYR A 213 -3.98 0.29 -0.78
C TYR A 213 -2.98 0.89 0.21
N VAL A 214 -1.74 0.40 0.24
CA VAL A 214 -0.73 0.91 1.17
C VAL A 214 -0.25 2.32 0.83
N LEU A 215 -0.21 2.71 -0.45
CA LEU A 215 0.14 4.08 -0.86
C LEU A 215 -0.91 5.09 -0.42
N ASN A 216 -2.20 4.73 -0.50
CA ASN A 216 -3.29 5.55 0.04
C ASN A 216 -3.17 5.70 1.56
N TRP A 217 -2.85 4.63 2.27
CA TRP A 217 -2.60 4.70 3.71
C TRP A 217 -1.41 5.61 4.07
N LEU A 218 -0.31 5.52 3.30
CA LEU A 218 0.92 6.30 3.51
C LEU A 218 0.71 7.81 3.38
N ILE A 219 -0.11 8.23 2.40
CA ILE A 219 -0.41 9.66 2.16
C ILE A 219 -1.57 10.18 3.02
N GLY A 220 -2.18 9.33 3.84
CA GLY A 220 -3.32 9.70 4.69
C GLY A 220 -4.59 9.95 3.90
N TYR A 221 -4.80 9.24 2.78
CA TYR A 221 -5.98 9.37 1.95
C TYR A 221 -7.26 9.20 2.79
N MET A 222 -8.14 10.18 2.71
CA MET A 222 -9.39 10.26 3.47
C MET A 222 -9.25 10.13 5.00
N ASP A 223 -8.05 10.26 5.58
CA ASP A 223 -7.78 9.99 7.00
C ASP A 223 -8.22 8.57 7.45
N GLU A 224 -8.25 7.59 6.54
CA GLU A 224 -8.74 6.24 6.82
C GLU A 224 -7.77 5.45 7.72
N ALA A 225 -8.33 4.65 8.64
CA ALA A 225 -7.56 3.64 9.37
C ALA A 225 -7.20 2.48 8.42
N TRP A 226 -6.18 1.68 8.77
CA TRP A 226 -5.66 0.60 7.92
C TRP A 226 -6.77 -0.23 7.26
N ASP A 227 -7.60 -0.92 8.05
CA ASP A 227 -8.67 -1.81 7.54
C ASP A 227 -9.77 -1.08 6.73
N GLU A 228 -9.81 0.25 6.78
CA GLU A 228 -10.82 1.06 6.10
C GLU A 228 -10.32 1.64 4.77
N VAL A 229 -9.01 1.53 4.50
CA VAL A 229 -8.40 2.15 3.33
C VAL A 229 -9.00 1.60 2.04
N SER A 230 -9.37 2.54 1.19
CA SER A 230 -9.97 2.27 -0.10
C SER A 230 -9.02 2.49 -1.27
N THR A 231 -9.41 1.94 -2.42
CA THR A 231 -8.62 1.96 -3.67
C THR A 231 -9.50 2.24 -4.87
N ASP A 232 -10.45 3.17 -4.70
CA ASP A 232 -11.44 3.51 -5.73
C ASP A 232 -10.75 3.97 -7.03
N THR A 233 -11.13 3.38 -8.16
CA THR A 233 -10.63 3.66 -9.52
C THR A 233 -11.70 3.46 -10.57
#